data_AF-A0A4Q3F1Q2-F1
#
_entry.id   AF-A0A4Q3F1Q2-F1
#
_cell.length_a   1.000
_cell.length_b   1.000
_cell.length_c   1.000
_cell.angle_alpha   90.00
_cell.angle_beta   90.00
_cell.angle_gamma   90.00
#
_symmetry.space_group_name_H-M   'P 1'
#
loop_
_entity.id
_entity.type
_entity.pdbx_description
1 polymer ?
#
loop_
_entity_poly.entity_id
_entity_poly.type
_entity_poly.pdbx_seq_one_letter_code
_entity_poly.pdbx_strand_id
1 'polypeptide(L)'
;MKTKESQWFTHEVGTYNTPQMLELISNYGMAGYGNWWILMEVLRMEDDYKYDVSKPYSYNTISLAFRAPKEEVKVFIDDCINKFDLLQTDGEYIWSSSLLERMQYLEKKKKFYKERASKGGKATKEKRESQIQSGSASAVLEEQSSSATGVLDGRLGVLHDITLHNNTKHNNDDEKKTDPPSSPSNLFCKEVLLPIASLQQNVLAYDVYFVTPICMQHSITKVQLQQWLDAFSEKLHRHADTRKTTTDYRKHFMNWLRCYNPAKDNPARWEELVSRKKPAYTTPSPPANPTMAQLRAMRAAEEAEYEERKRRQRNTPS
;
A
#
# COMPACT_ATOMS: atom_id res chain seq x y z
N MET A 1 6.01 0.24 19.64
CA MET A 1 6.04 -0.58 18.40
C MET A 1 6.31 0.34 17.22
N LYS A 2 7.45 0.20 16.54
CA LYS A 2 7.69 0.88 15.25
C LYS A 2 6.58 0.41 14.29
N THR A 3 5.85 1.35 13.68
CA THR A 3 4.87 1.02 12.63
C THR A 3 5.57 0.32 11.48
N LYS A 4 5.01 -0.78 10.98
CA LYS A 4 5.58 -1.54 9.85
C LYS A 4 5.78 -0.58 8.67
N GLU A 5 7.03 -0.32 8.31
CA GLU A 5 7.34 0.46 7.13
C GLU A 5 6.87 -0.28 5.88
N SER A 6 6.43 0.46 4.86
CA SER A 6 6.09 -0.12 3.57
C SER A 6 7.33 -0.79 2.97
N GLN A 7 7.19 -2.02 2.49
CA GLN A 7 8.22 -2.74 1.74
C GLN A 7 8.53 -2.10 0.37
N TRP A 8 7.81 -1.04 -0.01
CA TRP A 8 7.97 -0.33 -1.26
C TRP A 8 9.04 0.77 -1.18
N PHE A 9 9.94 0.78 -2.16
CA PHE A 9 10.96 1.82 -2.34
C PHE A 9 10.80 2.47 -3.72
N THR A 10 10.83 3.80 -3.77
CA THR A 10 10.86 4.53 -5.04
C THR A 10 12.22 4.33 -5.70
N HIS A 11 12.25 3.55 -6.77
CA HIS A 11 13.44 3.34 -7.57
C HIS A 11 13.59 4.47 -8.60
N GLU A 12 14.82 4.87 -8.89
CA GLU A 12 15.07 5.78 -10.01
C GLU A 12 14.84 5.04 -11.32
N VAL A 13 14.21 5.71 -12.29
CA VAL A 13 14.00 5.16 -13.62
C VAL A 13 15.32 5.22 -14.36
N GLY A 14 15.78 4.07 -14.87
CA GLY A 14 17.00 4.01 -15.67
C GLY A 14 18.29 4.06 -14.85
N THR A 15 18.30 3.79 -13.55
CA THR A 15 19.55 3.87 -12.75
C THR A 15 20.72 3.10 -13.36
N TYR A 16 20.47 1.96 -14.02
CA TYR A 16 21.51 1.16 -14.67
C TYR A 16 22.25 1.88 -15.82
N ASN A 17 21.67 2.94 -16.41
CA ASN A 17 22.22 3.63 -17.58
C ASN A 17 22.99 4.91 -17.22
N THR A 18 23.13 5.24 -15.94
CA THR A 18 23.94 6.39 -15.53
C THR A 18 25.43 6.09 -15.74
N PRO A 19 26.27 7.10 -16.05
CA PRO A 19 27.70 6.87 -16.26
C PRO A 19 28.39 6.17 -15.09
N GLN A 20 28.01 6.53 -13.85
CA GLN A 20 28.56 5.94 -12.62
C GLN A 20 28.18 4.45 -12.51
N MET A 21 26.94 4.08 -12.83
CA MET A 21 26.50 2.69 -12.79
C MET A 21 27.10 1.86 -13.92
N LEU A 22 27.23 2.42 -15.12
CA LEU A 22 27.90 1.75 -16.24
C LEU A 22 29.38 1.49 -15.93
N GLU A 23 30.07 2.44 -15.28
CA GLU A 23 31.45 2.27 -14.84
C GLU A 23 31.58 1.19 -13.74
N LEU A 24 30.64 1.18 -12.79
CA LEU A 24 30.57 0.13 -11.78
C LEU A 24 30.32 -1.25 -12.40
N ILE A 25 29.38 -1.36 -13.35
CA ILE A 25 29.08 -2.60 -14.09
C ILE A 25 30.26 -3.03 -14.95
N SER A 26 31.01 -2.10 -15.54
CA SER A 26 32.21 -2.40 -16.31
C SER A 26 33.28 -3.09 -15.44
N ASN A 27 33.47 -2.63 -14.21
CA ASN A 27 34.50 -3.13 -13.31
C ASN A 27 34.10 -4.39 -12.52
N TYR A 28 32.83 -4.48 -12.09
CA TYR A 28 32.33 -5.52 -11.19
C TYR A 28 31.22 -6.40 -11.79
N GLY A 29 30.84 -6.17 -13.04
CA GLY A 29 29.74 -6.85 -13.70
C GLY A 29 28.38 -6.61 -13.04
N MET A 30 27.42 -7.46 -13.40
CA MET A 30 26.08 -7.41 -12.80
C MET A 30 26.06 -7.81 -11.32
N ALA A 31 27.09 -8.52 -10.84
CA ALA A 31 27.24 -8.81 -9.40
C ALA A 31 27.49 -7.52 -8.61
N GLY A 32 28.35 -6.63 -9.11
CA GLY A 32 28.56 -5.31 -8.53
C GLY A 32 27.27 -4.49 -8.49
N TYR A 33 26.48 -4.52 -9.57
CA TYR A 33 25.18 -3.84 -9.60
C TYR A 33 24.22 -4.37 -8.53
N GLY A 34 24.17 -5.70 -8.32
CA GLY A 34 23.42 -6.30 -7.23
C GLY A 34 23.93 -5.84 -5.85
N ASN A 35 25.24 -5.84 -5.65
CA ASN A 35 25.88 -5.39 -4.41
C ASN A 35 25.58 -3.92 -4.09
N TRP A 36 25.53 -3.05 -5.11
CA TRP A 36 25.10 -1.67 -4.95
C TRP A 36 23.68 -1.59 -4.36
N TRP A 37 22.72 -2.36 -4.89
CA TRP A 37 21.35 -2.34 -4.36
C TRP A 37 21.23 -2.92 -2.95
N ILE A 38 21.99 -3.98 -2.65
CA ILE A 38 22.07 -4.51 -1.29
C ILE A 38 22.60 -3.43 -0.33
N LEU A 39 23.63 -2.69 -0.74
CA LEU A 39 24.17 -1.61 0.08
C LEU A 39 23.14 -0.50 0.33
N MET A 40 22.38 -0.13 -0.71
CA MET A 40 21.30 0.84 -0.58
C MET A 40 20.21 0.39 0.39
N GLU A 41 19.89 -0.90 0.43
CA GLU A 41 18.98 -1.48 1.41
C GLU A 41 19.55 -1.42 2.84
N VAL A 42 20.84 -1.75 3.01
CA VAL A 42 21.55 -1.64 4.30
C VAL A 42 21.50 -0.20 4.82
N LEU A 43 21.89 0.77 3.99
CA LEU A 43 21.82 2.19 4.33
C LEU A 43 20.39 2.58 4.73
N ARG A 44 19.38 2.11 4.01
CA ARG A 44 17.98 2.43 4.29
C ARG A 44 17.48 1.89 5.64
N MET A 45 18.06 0.79 6.13
CA MET A 45 17.66 0.19 7.41
C MET A 45 18.24 0.89 8.63
N GLU A 46 19.34 1.63 8.46
CA GLU A 46 19.94 2.41 9.54
C GLU A 46 19.12 3.67 9.85
N ASP A 47 19.24 4.12 11.10
CA ASP A 47 18.71 5.42 11.49
C ASP A 47 19.52 6.54 10.78
N ASP A 48 18.86 7.59 10.29
CA ASP A 48 19.42 8.67 9.45
C ASP A 48 19.99 8.27 8.07
N TYR A 49 19.79 7.02 7.64
CA TYR A 49 20.20 6.50 6.32
C TYR A 49 21.72 6.53 6.07
N LYS A 50 22.50 6.54 7.15
CA LYS A 50 23.97 6.50 7.13
C LYS A 50 24.44 5.23 7.81
N TYR A 51 25.54 4.66 7.34
CA TYR A 51 26.11 3.45 7.92
C TYR A 51 27.46 3.73 8.55
N ASP A 52 27.58 3.39 9.83
CA ASP A 52 28.81 3.54 10.60
C ASP A 52 29.80 2.44 10.21
N VAL A 53 30.91 2.82 9.57
CA VAL A 53 31.99 1.91 9.15
C VAL A 53 33.10 1.79 10.18
N SER A 54 33.09 2.61 11.24
CA SER A 54 34.10 2.59 12.30
C SER A 54 33.98 1.35 13.20
N LYS A 55 32.78 0.76 13.30
CA LYS A 55 32.56 -0.38 14.19
C LYS A 55 33.29 -1.63 13.69
N PRO A 56 33.87 -2.45 14.59
CA PRO A 56 34.65 -3.63 14.21
C PRO A 56 33.89 -4.66 13.35
N TYR A 57 32.56 -4.73 13.51
CA TYR A 57 31.69 -5.68 12.83
C TYR A 57 31.07 -5.13 11.53
N SER A 58 31.19 -3.83 11.23
CA SER A 58 30.47 -3.19 10.13
C SER A 58 30.74 -3.85 8.77
N TYR A 59 32.01 -3.97 8.41
CA TYR A 59 32.41 -4.66 7.18
C TYR A 59 32.08 -6.16 7.18
N ASN A 60 32.01 -6.81 8.35
CA ASN A 60 31.62 -8.22 8.43
C ASN A 60 30.12 -8.38 8.09
N THR A 61 29.28 -7.45 8.56
CA THR A 61 27.85 -7.44 8.25
C THR A 61 27.60 -7.25 6.75
N ILE A 62 28.29 -6.29 6.12
CA ILE A 62 28.16 -6.07 4.67
C ILE A 62 28.73 -7.26 3.88
N SER A 63 29.86 -7.83 4.31
CA SER A 63 30.43 -9.05 3.72
C SER A 63 29.44 -10.21 3.69
N LEU A 64 28.70 -10.44 4.79
CA LEU A 64 27.66 -11.46 4.83
C LEU A 64 26.48 -11.14 3.88
N ALA A 65 26.10 -9.86 3.76
CA ALA A 65 25.03 -9.43 2.87
C ALA A 65 25.42 -9.60 1.39
N PHE A 66 26.65 -9.24 1.02
CA PHE A 66 27.19 -9.38 -0.33
C PHE A 66 27.53 -10.83 -0.68
N ARG A 67 27.68 -11.70 0.33
CA ARG A 67 28.25 -13.05 0.19
C ARG A 67 29.64 -13.03 -0.46
N ALA A 68 30.45 -12.04 -0.06
CA ALA A 68 31.78 -11.80 -0.58
C ALA A 68 32.79 -11.61 0.57
N PRO A 69 34.09 -11.90 0.35
CA PRO A 69 35.13 -11.66 1.35
C PRO A 69 35.18 -10.20 1.83
N LYS A 70 35.57 -10.01 3.09
CA LYS A 70 35.63 -8.68 3.72
C LYS A 70 36.54 -7.71 2.96
N GLU A 71 37.63 -8.22 2.43
CA GLU A 71 38.64 -7.48 1.68
C GLU A 71 38.04 -6.94 0.38
N GLU A 72 37.28 -7.76 -0.35
CA GLU A 72 36.58 -7.34 -1.57
C GLU A 72 35.51 -6.30 -1.29
N VAL A 73 34.76 -6.45 -0.18
CA VAL A 73 33.76 -5.45 0.22
C VAL A 73 34.40 -4.11 0.53
N LYS A 74 35.56 -4.10 1.21
CA LYS A 74 36.29 -2.85 1.48
C LYS A 74 36.71 -2.16 0.19
N VAL A 75 37.28 -2.90 -0.76
CA VAL A 75 37.68 -2.36 -2.07
C VAL A 75 36.45 -1.85 -2.83
N PHE A 76 35.35 -2.60 -2.84
CA PHE A 76 34.12 -2.17 -3.51
C PHE A 76 33.55 -0.87 -2.92
N ILE A 77 33.52 -0.75 -1.59
CA ILE A 77 33.03 0.48 -0.92
C ILE A 77 33.98 1.65 -1.22
N ASP A 78 35.29 1.42 -1.21
CA ASP A 78 36.28 2.45 -1.55
C ASP A 78 36.11 2.93 -2.99
N ASP A 79 35.95 2.01 -3.96
CA ASP A 79 35.67 2.35 -5.36
C ASP A 79 34.33 3.11 -5.50
N CYS A 80 33.30 2.74 -4.74
CA CYS A 80 32.04 3.48 -4.70
C CYS A 80 32.20 4.92 -4.20
N ILE A 81 33.17 5.19 -3.32
CA ILE A 81 33.46 6.53 -2.79
C ILE A 81 34.36 7.30 -3.76
N ASN A 82 35.49 6.72 -4.14
CA ASN A 82 36.60 7.43 -4.79
C ASN A 82 36.57 7.35 -6.31
N LYS A 83 36.00 6.28 -6.89
CA LYS A 83 36.03 6.03 -8.34
C LYS A 83 34.70 6.34 -9.02
N PHE A 84 33.59 5.93 -8.40
CA PHE A 84 32.26 6.06 -9.01
C PHE A 84 31.45 7.26 -8.48
N ASP A 85 31.90 7.89 -7.38
CA ASP A 85 31.19 9.00 -6.72
C ASP A 85 29.71 8.65 -6.40
N LEU A 86 29.49 7.41 -5.96
CA LEU A 86 28.18 6.87 -5.57
C LEU A 86 27.92 7.03 -4.07
N LEU A 87 29.00 7.06 -3.29
CA LEU A 87 29.00 7.20 -1.84
C LEU A 87 29.85 8.39 -1.40
N GLN A 88 29.48 8.95 -0.26
CA GLN A 88 30.26 9.95 0.46
C GLN A 88 30.62 9.40 1.84
N THR A 89 31.68 9.94 2.42
CA THR A 89 32.13 9.58 3.76
C THR A 89 32.69 10.79 4.51
N ASP A 90 32.53 10.80 5.83
CA ASP A 90 33.22 11.70 6.76
C ASP A 90 34.36 10.98 7.52
N GLY A 91 34.67 9.73 7.15
CA GLY A 91 35.64 8.87 7.80
C GLY A 91 35.05 7.92 8.85
N GLU A 92 33.88 8.22 9.41
CA GLU A 92 33.18 7.36 10.37
C GLU A 92 31.93 6.72 9.75
N TYR A 93 31.18 7.51 8.98
CA TYR A 93 29.96 7.11 8.30
C TYR A 93 30.15 7.12 6.79
N ILE A 94 29.37 6.27 6.12
CA ILE A 94 29.16 6.29 4.68
C ILE A 94 27.69 6.53 4.37
N TRP A 95 27.39 7.24 3.29
CA TRP A 95 26.03 7.47 2.82
C TRP A 95 25.97 7.72 1.32
N SER A 96 24.78 7.61 0.73
CA SER A 96 24.50 8.03 -0.63
C SER A 96 23.68 9.31 -0.63
N SER A 97 24.14 10.35 -1.32
CA SER A 97 23.44 11.64 -1.41
C SER A 97 22.06 11.50 -2.07
N SER A 98 21.97 10.74 -3.17
CA SER A 98 20.68 10.43 -3.82
C SER A 98 19.71 9.73 -2.86
N LEU A 99 20.19 8.78 -2.05
CA LEU A 99 19.33 8.11 -1.07
C LEU A 99 18.78 9.11 -0.05
N LEU A 100 19.64 9.95 0.52
CA LEU A 100 19.26 10.93 1.51
C LEU A 100 18.20 11.90 0.97
N GLU A 101 18.39 12.43 -0.24
CA GLU A 101 17.44 13.34 -0.88
C GLU A 101 16.06 12.68 -1.03
N ARG A 102 16.03 11.43 -1.51
CA ARG A 102 14.78 10.67 -1.70
C ARG A 102 14.09 10.39 -0.36
N MET A 103 14.84 10.01 0.67
CA MET A 103 14.27 9.72 1.98
C MET A 103 13.75 11.00 2.65
N GLN A 104 14.49 12.11 2.59
CA GLN A 104 14.03 13.40 3.09
C GLN A 104 12.74 13.86 2.41
N TYR A 105 12.62 13.69 1.10
CA TYR A 105 11.39 13.99 0.36
C TYR A 105 10.22 13.12 0.87
N LEU A 106 10.42 11.81 1.01
CA LEU A 106 9.39 10.89 1.50
C LEU A 106 8.97 11.20 2.93
N GLU A 107 9.91 11.55 3.81
CA GLU A 107 9.61 11.96 5.18
C GLU A 107 8.80 13.26 5.24
N LYS A 108 9.18 14.28 4.47
CA LYS A 108 8.42 15.53 4.37
C LYS A 108 6.97 15.24 3.94
N LYS A 109 6.81 14.39 2.93
CA LYS A 109 5.50 13.96 2.43
C LYS A 109 4.70 13.18 3.49
N LYS A 110 5.33 12.23 4.19
CA LYS A 110 4.70 11.48 5.31
C LYS A 110 4.26 12.42 6.43
N LYS A 111 5.12 13.37 6.83
CA LYS A 111 4.81 14.39 7.86
C LYS A 111 3.61 15.24 7.46
N PHE A 112 3.61 15.74 6.22
CA PHE A 112 2.49 16.53 5.68
C PHE A 112 1.15 15.77 5.70
N TYR A 113 1.13 14.50 5.27
CA TYR A 113 -0.09 13.69 5.34
C TYR A 113 -0.52 13.39 6.78
N LYS A 114 0.43 13.14 7.68
CA LYS A 114 0.14 12.93 9.11
C LYS A 114 -0.49 14.17 9.74
N GLU A 115 0.02 15.36 9.44
CA GLU A 115 -0.55 16.62 9.92
C GLU A 115 -1.96 16.85 9.40
N ARG A 116 -2.20 16.61 8.10
CA ARG A 116 -3.53 16.68 7.50
C ARG A 116 -4.51 15.69 8.15
N ALA A 117 -4.07 14.44 8.34
CA ALA A 117 -4.87 13.43 9.01
C ALA A 117 -5.19 13.81 10.47
N SER A 118 -4.22 14.38 11.20
CA SER A 118 -4.44 14.86 12.56
C SER A 118 -5.45 16.01 12.61
N LYS A 119 -5.34 16.99 11.71
CA LYS A 119 -6.30 18.11 11.61
C LYS A 119 -7.71 17.61 11.27
N GLY A 120 -7.85 16.68 10.32
CA GLY A 120 -9.13 16.06 9.98
C GLY A 120 -9.73 15.24 11.13
N GLY A 121 -8.89 14.51 11.87
CA GLY A 121 -9.30 13.77 13.06
C GLY A 121 -9.80 14.68 14.19
N LYS A 122 -9.09 15.79 14.46
CA LYS A 122 -9.52 16.80 15.43
C LYS A 122 -10.84 17.45 15.04
N ALA A 123 -10.98 17.91 13.79
CA ALA A 123 -12.24 18.50 13.31
C ALA A 123 -13.43 17.51 13.38
N THR A 124 -13.18 16.21 13.12
CA THR A 124 -14.22 15.18 13.25
C THR A 124 -14.60 14.93 14.72
N LYS A 125 -13.62 14.97 15.63
CA LYS A 125 -13.85 14.85 17.08
C LYS A 125 -14.63 16.05 17.62
N GLU A 126 -14.22 17.26 17.26
CA GLU A 126 -14.89 18.52 17.62
C GLU A 126 -16.33 18.55 17.10
N LYS A 127 -16.58 18.12 15.85
CA LYS A 127 -17.93 18.02 15.28
C LYS A 127 -18.80 17.01 16.05
N ARG A 128 -18.23 15.86 16.43
CA ARG A 128 -18.92 14.86 17.27
C ARG A 128 -19.23 15.44 18.66
N GLU A 129 -18.29 16.14 19.28
CA GLU A 129 -18.46 16.76 20.60
C GLU A 129 -19.51 17.88 20.57
N SER A 130 -19.52 18.73 19.54
CA SER A 130 -20.54 19.77 19.35
C SER A 130 -21.94 19.19 19.08
N GLN A 131 -22.03 18.06 18.38
CA GLN A 131 -23.30 17.38 18.11
C GLN A 131 -23.84 16.64 19.34
N ILE A 132 -22.95 16.21 20.24
CA ILE A 132 -23.32 15.67 21.56
C ILE A 132 -23.78 16.79 22.51
N GLN A 133 -23.17 17.98 22.44
CA GLN A 133 -23.53 19.14 23.28
C GLN A 133 -24.75 19.93 22.80
N SER A 134 -25.11 19.89 21.52
CA SER A 134 -26.24 20.66 20.97
C SER A 134 -27.61 19.99 21.11
N GLY A 135 -27.76 18.93 21.90
CA GLY A 135 -29.04 18.42 22.40
C GLY A 135 -30.21 18.40 21.40
N SER A 136 -30.14 17.59 20.35
CA SER A 136 -31.37 17.06 19.74
C SER A 136 -31.81 15.84 20.55
N ALA A 137 -32.53 16.11 21.63
CA ALA A 137 -33.25 15.11 22.41
C ALA A 137 -34.75 15.23 22.08
N SER A 138 -35.17 14.59 20.97
CA SER A 138 -36.54 14.15 20.60
C SER A 138 -36.50 13.78 19.11
N ALA A 139 -36.81 12.59 18.59
CA ALA A 139 -37.45 11.36 19.06
C ALA A 139 -36.65 10.18 18.43
N VAL A 140 -36.59 8.95 18.94
CA VAL A 140 -37.69 8.07 19.31
C VAL A 140 -37.13 7.06 20.33
N LEU A 141 -37.72 7.04 21.52
CA LEU A 141 -37.85 5.80 22.27
C LEU A 141 -39.28 5.33 22.03
N GLU A 142 -39.43 4.26 21.26
CA GLU A 142 -40.40 3.24 21.59
C GLU A 142 -39.62 1.92 21.62
N GLU A 143 -39.62 1.34 22.82
CA GLU A 143 -38.97 0.10 23.19
C GLU A 143 -39.48 -1.06 22.32
N GLN A 144 -38.61 -2.03 22.01
CA GLN A 144 -38.66 -3.33 22.69
C GLN A 144 -37.26 -3.95 22.82
N SER A 145 -36.91 -4.24 24.07
CA SER A 145 -35.86 -5.16 24.58
C SER A 145 -34.41 -4.87 24.15
N SER A 146 -33.70 -4.08 24.97
CA SER A 146 -32.71 -4.55 25.97
C SER A 146 -31.30 -4.73 25.36
N SER A 147 -30.43 -3.72 25.38
CA SER A 147 -29.69 -3.20 26.57
C SER A 147 -28.93 -4.32 27.28
N ALA A 148 -27.66 -4.25 27.64
CA ALA A 148 -26.55 -3.34 27.41
C ALA A 148 -25.37 -4.00 28.13
N THR A 149 -24.14 -3.80 27.66
CA THR A 149 -23.07 -3.29 28.51
C THR A 149 -21.85 -3.01 27.65
N GLY A 150 -21.48 -1.73 27.56
CA GLY A 150 -20.17 -1.32 27.08
C GLY A 150 -19.08 -1.69 28.09
N VAL A 151 -17.82 -1.56 27.65
CA VAL A 151 -16.67 -1.02 28.38
C VAL A 151 -15.39 -1.32 27.57
N LEU A 152 -14.77 -0.22 27.10
CA LEU A 152 -13.34 0.02 26.89
C LEU A 152 -12.60 -0.71 25.74
N ASP A 153 -12.54 0.04 24.64
CA ASP A 153 -11.61 -0.04 23.53
C ASP A 153 -10.14 0.05 24.00
N GLY A 154 -9.36 -0.94 23.57
CA GLY A 154 -7.93 -1.04 23.76
C GLY A 154 -7.29 -1.72 22.54
N ARG A 155 -6.94 -0.90 21.55
CA ARG A 155 -5.90 -1.13 20.52
C ARG A 155 -5.86 -2.52 19.85
N LEU A 156 -6.38 -2.60 18.62
CA LEU A 156 -5.67 -3.29 17.53
C LEU A 156 -6.02 -2.62 16.20
N GLY A 157 -5.05 -1.90 15.63
CA GLY A 157 -5.20 -1.14 14.38
C GLY A 157 -5.21 -2.08 13.17
N VAL A 158 -6.31 -2.07 12.43
CA VAL A 158 -6.35 -2.54 11.04
C VAL A 158 -5.96 -1.37 10.15
N LEU A 159 -4.79 -1.46 9.54
CA LEU A 159 -4.31 -0.56 8.48
C LEU A 159 -5.30 -0.61 7.31
N HIS A 160 -6.13 0.43 7.16
CA HIS A 160 -6.87 0.67 5.94
C HIS A 160 -5.95 1.39 4.95
N ASP A 161 -5.75 0.77 3.81
CA ASP A 161 -5.02 1.31 2.66
C ASP A 161 -5.57 2.69 2.30
N ILE A 162 -4.73 3.72 2.34
CA ILE A 162 -5.13 5.08 1.97
C ILE A 162 -5.28 5.11 0.45
N THR A 163 -6.47 4.76 -0.02
CA THR A 163 -6.91 5.09 -1.37
C THR A 163 -7.08 6.61 -1.43
N LEU A 164 -6.14 7.27 -2.12
CA LEU A 164 -6.23 8.69 -2.49
C LEU A 164 -7.56 8.92 -3.23
N HIS A 165 -8.54 9.48 -2.50
CA HIS A 165 -9.73 10.06 -3.09
C HIS A 165 -9.37 11.46 -3.59
N ASN A 166 -9.23 11.61 -4.90
CA ASN A 166 -9.27 12.93 -5.53
C ASN A 166 -10.72 13.40 -5.48
N ASN A 167 -11.03 14.28 -4.53
CA ASN A 167 -12.32 14.95 -4.49
C ASN A 167 -12.37 16.04 -5.56
N THR A 168 -13.47 15.97 -6.28
CA THR A 168 -14.14 16.88 -7.19
C THR A 168 -13.81 18.38 -7.01
N LYS A 169 -13.60 19.03 -8.15
CA LYS A 169 -13.51 20.48 -8.38
C LYS A 169 -14.60 21.26 -7.64
N HIS A 170 -14.21 22.37 -7.01
CA HIS A 170 -15.05 23.56 -6.95
C HIS A 170 -14.24 24.70 -7.58
N ASN A 171 -14.77 25.27 -8.67
CA ASN A 171 -14.26 26.49 -9.27
C ASN A 171 -14.52 27.66 -8.31
N ASN A 172 -13.57 28.60 -8.26
CA ASN A 172 -13.81 30.04 -8.38
C ASN A 172 -12.48 30.71 -8.78
N ASP A 173 -12.57 31.56 -9.78
CA ASP A 173 -11.51 32.38 -10.34
C ASP A 173 -11.05 33.44 -9.32
N ASP A 174 -9.74 33.75 -9.30
CA ASP A 174 -9.22 35.13 -9.37
C ASP A 174 -7.67 35.21 -9.27
N GLU A 175 -7.11 35.89 -10.27
CA GLU A 175 -5.87 36.71 -10.33
C GLU A 175 -4.48 36.19 -9.87
N LYS A 176 -3.70 35.79 -10.89
CA LYS A 176 -2.35 36.27 -11.29
C LYS A 176 -1.35 36.71 -10.20
N LYS A 177 -0.37 35.84 -9.92
CA LYS A 177 1.05 36.22 -9.70
C LYS A 177 1.98 35.24 -10.40
N THR A 178 3.01 35.80 -11.04
CA THR A 178 4.00 35.15 -11.91
C THR A 178 5.18 34.60 -11.12
N ASP A 179 5.51 33.32 -11.30
CA ASP A 179 6.74 32.68 -10.83
C ASP A 179 7.58 32.16 -12.03
N PRO A 180 8.93 32.11 -11.94
CA PRO A 180 9.87 31.89 -13.05
C PRO A 180 9.90 30.42 -13.54
N PRO A 181 10.47 30.12 -14.73
CA PRO A 181 10.20 28.87 -15.43
C PRO A 181 10.96 27.69 -14.80
N SER A 182 10.23 26.81 -14.11
CA SER A 182 10.76 25.54 -13.64
C SER A 182 10.63 24.45 -14.72
N SER A 183 11.79 23.95 -15.16
CA SER A 183 12.14 22.67 -15.80
C SER A 183 11.10 21.82 -16.60
N PRO A 184 11.52 21.25 -17.75
CA PRO A 184 10.66 20.48 -18.64
C PRO A 184 10.54 19.02 -18.17
N SER A 185 9.83 18.78 -17.06
CA SER A 185 9.58 17.41 -16.57
C SER A 185 8.11 17.07 -16.39
N ASN A 186 7.21 17.88 -16.93
CA ASN A 186 5.80 17.53 -17.08
C ASN A 186 5.46 17.37 -18.57
N LEU A 187 5.94 16.28 -19.18
CA LEU A 187 5.14 15.59 -20.20
C LEU A 187 3.96 14.89 -19.47
N PHE A 188 3.15 15.67 -18.76
CA PHE A 188 1.80 15.27 -18.41
C PHE A 188 1.07 15.21 -19.74
N CYS A 189 0.96 14.01 -20.30
CA CYS A 189 -0.07 13.72 -21.27
C CYS A 189 -1.38 14.12 -20.59
N LYS A 190 -1.95 15.28 -20.95
CA LYS A 190 -3.26 15.70 -20.47
C LYS A 190 -4.18 14.51 -20.70
N GLU A 191 -4.77 13.94 -19.64
CA GLU A 191 -5.73 12.86 -19.80
C GLU A 191 -6.93 13.41 -20.60
N VAL A 192 -6.94 13.13 -21.90
CA VAL A 192 -7.99 13.60 -22.80
C VAL A 192 -9.23 12.74 -22.54
N LEU A 193 -10.36 13.41 -22.30
CA LEU A 193 -11.67 12.75 -22.26
C LEU A 193 -12.04 12.32 -23.68
N LEU A 194 -11.97 11.03 -23.94
CA LEU A 194 -12.31 10.45 -25.24
C LEU A 194 -13.70 9.81 -25.22
N PRO A 195 -14.39 9.76 -26.36
CA PRO A 195 -15.61 8.97 -26.51
C PRO A 195 -15.35 7.49 -26.18
N ILE A 196 -16.31 6.85 -25.53
CA ILE A 196 -16.18 5.44 -25.09
C ILE A 196 -15.92 4.49 -26.27
N ALA A 197 -16.56 4.72 -27.42
CA ALA A 197 -16.32 3.91 -28.62
C ALA A 197 -14.87 3.96 -29.09
N SER A 198 -14.24 5.14 -29.05
CA SER A 198 -12.83 5.31 -29.39
C SER A 198 -11.92 4.65 -28.34
N LEU A 199 -12.26 4.74 -27.05
CA LEU A 199 -11.49 4.09 -25.98
C LEU A 199 -11.50 2.58 -26.12
N GLN A 200 -12.67 1.99 -26.39
CA GLN A 200 -12.82 0.57 -26.59
C GLN A 200 -11.93 0.06 -27.74
N GLN A 201 -12.02 0.70 -28.91
CA GLN A 201 -11.19 0.35 -30.07
C GLN A 201 -9.70 0.50 -29.75
N ASN A 202 -9.30 1.59 -29.08
CA ASN A 202 -7.91 1.83 -28.72
C ASN A 202 -7.36 0.78 -27.75
N VAL A 203 -8.13 0.40 -26.74
CA VAL A 203 -7.77 -0.63 -25.77
C VAL A 203 -7.59 -1.99 -26.45
N LEU A 204 -8.49 -2.36 -27.35
CA LEU A 204 -8.43 -3.65 -28.05
C LEU A 204 -7.34 -3.73 -29.12
N ALA A 205 -7.04 -2.62 -29.80
CA ALA A 205 -6.08 -2.57 -30.89
C ALA A 205 -4.64 -2.38 -30.41
N TYR A 206 -4.42 -1.50 -29.43
CA TYR A 206 -3.07 -1.02 -29.10
C TYR A 206 -2.62 -1.36 -27.67
N ASP A 207 -3.53 -1.72 -26.76
CA ASP A 207 -3.20 -1.94 -25.35
C ASP A 207 -2.98 -3.44 -25.03
N VAL A 208 -1.87 -3.98 -25.56
CA VAL A 208 -1.48 -5.39 -25.37
C VAL A 208 -1.31 -5.74 -23.88
N TYR A 209 -0.82 -4.80 -23.08
CA TYR A 209 -0.59 -4.98 -21.65
C TYR A 209 -1.89 -5.01 -20.83
N PHE A 210 -2.98 -4.45 -21.35
CA PHE A 210 -4.29 -4.58 -20.75
C PHE A 210 -5.03 -5.84 -21.21
N VAL A 211 -4.98 -6.15 -22.51
CA VAL A 211 -5.74 -7.25 -23.11
C VAL A 211 -5.17 -8.63 -22.74
N THR A 212 -3.86 -8.82 -22.89
CA THR A 212 -3.22 -10.14 -22.73
C THR A 212 -3.43 -10.73 -21.32
N PRO A 213 -3.23 -9.98 -20.22
CA PRO A 213 -3.44 -10.53 -18.88
C PRO A 213 -4.88 -10.93 -18.61
N ILE A 214 -5.86 -10.17 -19.11
CA ILE A 214 -7.30 -10.48 -18.90
C ILE A 214 -7.67 -11.77 -19.63
N CYS A 215 -7.24 -11.91 -20.89
CA CYS A 215 -7.44 -13.11 -21.68
C CYS A 215 -6.84 -14.35 -21.00
N MET A 216 -5.59 -14.24 -20.51
CA MET A 216 -4.92 -15.34 -19.80
C MET A 216 -5.62 -15.67 -18.48
N GLN A 217 -5.87 -14.67 -17.63
CA GLN A 217 -6.45 -14.86 -16.29
C GLN A 217 -7.84 -15.51 -16.34
N HIS A 218 -8.67 -15.09 -17.29
CA HIS A 218 -10.02 -15.61 -17.43
C HIS A 218 -10.14 -16.74 -18.46
N SER A 219 -9.02 -17.16 -19.08
CA SER A 219 -9.01 -18.18 -20.14
C SER A 219 -10.02 -17.87 -21.26
N ILE A 220 -10.06 -16.60 -21.68
CA ILE A 220 -10.95 -16.11 -22.75
C ILE A 220 -10.15 -15.65 -23.96
N THR A 221 -10.76 -15.73 -25.13
CA THR A 221 -10.19 -15.22 -26.38
C THR A 221 -10.36 -13.71 -26.50
N LYS A 222 -9.56 -13.07 -27.36
CA LYS A 222 -9.69 -11.63 -27.67
C LYS A 222 -11.10 -11.27 -28.18
N VAL A 223 -11.75 -12.17 -28.90
CA VAL A 223 -13.12 -12.01 -29.40
C VAL A 223 -14.14 -12.03 -28.25
N GLN A 224 -13.96 -12.90 -27.27
CA GLN A 224 -14.81 -12.90 -26.07
C GLN A 224 -14.58 -11.64 -25.24
N LEU A 225 -13.34 -11.18 -25.08
CA LEU A 225 -13.06 -9.93 -24.38
C LEU A 225 -13.71 -8.72 -25.09
N GLN A 226 -13.70 -8.70 -26.42
CA GLN A 226 -14.41 -7.68 -27.22
C GLN A 226 -15.90 -7.63 -26.84
N GLN A 227 -16.58 -8.78 -26.77
CA GLN A 227 -18.00 -8.86 -26.38
C GLN A 227 -18.24 -8.32 -24.95
N TRP A 228 -17.32 -8.57 -24.02
CA TRP A 228 -17.39 -8.01 -22.66
C TRP A 228 -17.20 -6.48 -22.66
N LEU A 229 -16.32 -5.95 -23.49
CA LEU A 229 -16.14 -4.51 -23.65
C LEU A 229 -17.35 -3.86 -24.34
N ASP A 230 -17.97 -4.52 -25.31
CA ASP A 230 -19.20 -4.06 -25.96
C ASP A 230 -20.34 -3.92 -24.93
N ALA A 231 -20.55 -4.96 -24.12
CA ALA A 231 -21.56 -4.94 -23.04
C ALA A 231 -21.27 -3.87 -21.99
N PHE A 232 -19.99 -3.65 -21.66
CA PHE A 232 -19.59 -2.57 -20.75
C PHE A 232 -19.85 -1.19 -21.33
N SER A 233 -19.52 -0.98 -22.60
CA SER A 233 -19.79 0.25 -23.31
C SER A 233 -21.30 0.52 -23.35
N GLU A 234 -22.12 -0.49 -23.64
CA GLU A 234 -23.59 -0.37 -23.60
C GLU A 234 -24.10 0.06 -22.22
N LYS A 235 -23.59 -0.56 -21.15
CA LYS A 235 -23.88 -0.16 -19.77
C LYS A 235 -23.58 1.32 -19.52
N LEU A 236 -22.41 1.80 -19.95
CA LEU A 236 -22.03 3.21 -19.76
C LEU A 236 -22.97 4.16 -20.51
N HIS A 237 -23.35 3.83 -21.74
CA HIS A 237 -24.30 4.62 -22.51
C HIS A 237 -25.67 4.71 -21.81
N ARG A 238 -26.17 3.61 -21.22
CA ARG A 238 -27.43 3.61 -20.44
C ARG A 238 -27.36 4.49 -19.19
N HIS A 239 -26.18 4.62 -18.57
CA HIS A 239 -25.94 5.50 -17.42
C HIS A 239 -25.57 6.94 -17.81
N ALA A 240 -25.74 7.32 -19.09
CA ALA A 240 -25.38 8.63 -19.64
C ALA A 240 -23.89 9.01 -19.50
N ASP A 241 -23.02 8.03 -19.21
CA ASP A 241 -21.57 8.19 -19.26
C ASP A 241 -21.13 8.08 -20.71
N THR A 242 -20.72 9.16 -21.35
CA THR A 242 -20.36 9.18 -22.79
C THR A 242 -18.87 9.40 -23.06
N ARG A 243 -18.13 9.93 -22.07
CA ARG A 243 -16.70 10.25 -22.20
C ARG A 243 -15.95 9.89 -20.93
N LYS A 244 -14.78 9.27 -21.07
CA LYS A 244 -13.88 8.93 -19.95
C LYS A 244 -12.43 9.11 -20.37
N THR A 245 -11.52 9.11 -19.39
CA THR A 245 -10.09 8.98 -19.66
C THR A 245 -9.77 7.50 -19.91
N THR A 246 -8.65 7.20 -20.58
CA THR A 246 -8.22 5.82 -20.81
C THR A 246 -7.94 5.08 -19.50
N THR A 247 -7.43 5.79 -18.49
CA THR A 247 -7.16 5.26 -17.14
C THR A 247 -8.46 4.89 -16.44
N ASP A 248 -9.44 5.81 -16.42
CA ASP A 248 -10.72 5.58 -15.74
C ASP A 248 -11.55 4.50 -16.43
N TYR A 249 -11.56 4.47 -17.77
CA TYR A 249 -12.24 3.42 -18.53
C TYR A 249 -11.73 2.03 -18.17
N ARG A 250 -10.40 1.85 -18.14
CA ARG A 250 -9.75 0.58 -17.74
C ARG A 250 -10.11 0.17 -16.32
N LYS A 251 -10.02 1.11 -15.37
CA LYS A 251 -10.36 0.86 -13.95
C LYS A 251 -11.83 0.48 -13.77
N HIS A 252 -12.74 1.19 -14.43
CA HIS A 252 -14.18 0.94 -14.32
C HIS A 252 -14.55 -0.40 -14.96
N PHE A 253 -13.96 -0.74 -16.11
CA PHE A 253 -14.14 -2.03 -16.75
C PHE A 253 -13.69 -3.17 -15.84
N MET A 254 -12.48 -3.08 -15.27
CA MET A 254 -11.96 -4.13 -14.39
C MET A 254 -12.80 -4.31 -13.12
N ASN A 255 -13.24 -3.21 -12.50
CA ASN A 255 -14.12 -3.28 -11.35
C ASN A 255 -15.47 -3.91 -11.69
N TRP A 256 -16.00 -3.61 -12.87
CA TRP A 256 -17.23 -4.23 -13.35
C TRP A 256 -17.04 -5.71 -13.67
N LEU A 257 -15.95 -6.09 -14.33
CA LEU A 257 -15.65 -7.47 -14.73
C LEU A 257 -15.51 -8.41 -13.52
N ARG A 258 -15.07 -7.92 -12.35
CA ARG A 258 -15.01 -8.68 -11.08
C ARG A 258 -16.36 -9.29 -10.69
N CYS A 259 -17.46 -8.68 -11.12
CA CYS A 259 -18.80 -9.17 -10.85
C CYS A 259 -19.22 -10.33 -11.74
N TYR A 260 -18.37 -10.81 -12.66
CA TYR A 260 -18.70 -11.85 -13.63
C TYR A 260 -17.62 -12.90 -13.76
N ASN A 261 -17.97 -14.04 -14.34
CA ASN A 261 -17.04 -15.06 -14.79
C ASN A 261 -17.02 -15.05 -16.33
N PRO A 262 -16.05 -14.36 -16.96
CA PRO A 262 -16.02 -14.19 -18.42
C PRO A 262 -16.00 -15.47 -19.24
N ALA A 263 -15.59 -16.60 -18.67
CA ALA A 263 -15.56 -17.90 -19.33
C ALA A 263 -16.92 -18.63 -19.34
N LYS A 264 -17.82 -18.29 -18.40
CA LYS A 264 -19.10 -19.00 -18.20
C LYS A 264 -20.32 -18.11 -18.42
N ASP A 265 -20.19 -16.82 -18.12
CA ASP A 265 -21.27 -15.86 -18.16
C ASP A 265 -21.44 -15.28 -19.57
N ASN A 266 -22.69 -14.98 -19.94
CA ASN A 266 -22.99 -14.31 -21.20
C ASN A 266 -22.96 -12.78 -21.00
N PRO A 267 -22.04 -12.04 -21.67
CA PRO A 267 -21.94 -10.59 -21.53
C PRO A 267 -23.23 -9.85 -21.95
N ALA A 268 -24.05 -10.41 -22.86
CA ALA A 268 -25.29 -9.78 -23.29
C ALA A 268 -26.41 -9.79 -22.23
N ARG A 269 -26.31 -10.65 -21.21
CA ARG A 269 -27.30 -10.77 -20.11
C ARG A 269 -26.75 -10.24 -18.78
N TRP A 270 -25.84 -9.27 -18.85
CA TRP A 270 -25.12 -8.76 -17.69
C TRP A 270 -26.02 -8.20 -16.59
N GLU A 271 -27.21 -7.69 -16.91
CA GLU A 271 -28.21 -7.18 -15.93
C GLU A 271 -28.82 -8.30 -15.08
N GLU A 272 -29.15 -9.43 -15.72
CA GLU A 272 -29.70 -10.62 -15.03
C GLU A 272 -28.68 -11.30 -14.12
N LEU A 273 -27.40 -11.11 -14.38
CA LEU A 273 -26.30 -11.71 -13.61
C LEU A 273 -25.97 -10.91 -12.35
N VAL A 274 -26.19 -9.58 -12.35
CA VAL A 274 -25.96 -8.71 -11.19
C VAL A 274 -26.98 -8.98 -10.08
N SER A 275 -28.22 -9.30 -10.44
CA SER A 275 -29.29 -9.61 -9.47
C SER A 275 -29.07 -10.94 -8.73
N ARG A 276 -28.30 -11.87 -9.31
CA ARG A 276 -27.99 -13.19 -8.69
C ARG A 276 -26.91 -13.12 -7.59
N LYS A 277 -26.14 -12.02 -7.49
CA LYS A 277 -24.97 -11.89 -6.60
C LYS A 277 -25.20 -11.06 -5.33
N LYS A 278 -26.41 -11.07 -4.76
CA LYS A 278 -26.58 -10.80 -3.32
C LYS A 278 -26.81 -12.11 -2.57
N PRO A 279 -25.77 -12.91 -2.26
CA PRO A 279 -25.92 -13.84 -1.14
C PRO A 279 -26.05 -12.99 0.13
N ALA A 280 -27.18 -13.15 0.84
CA ALA A 280 -27.22 -12.76 2.23
C ALA A 280 -26.15 -13.58 2.95
N TYR A 281 -25.11 -12.92 3.46
CA TYR A 281 -24.16 -13.56 4.37
C TYR A 281 -24.90 -13.87 5.67
N THR A 282 -25.45 -15.07 5.81
CA THR A 282 -25.61 -15.70 7.13
C THR A 282 -24.29 -16.37 7.46
N THR A 283 -23.34 -15.59 7.98
CA THR A 283 -22.23 -16.15 8.75
C THR A 283 -22.82 -16.90 9.95
N PRO A 284 -22.44 -18.17 10.22
CA PRO A 284 -22.73 -18.77 11.51
C PRO A 284 -22.16 -17.85 12.58
N SER A 285 -22.98 -17.46 13.56
CA SER A 285 -22.50 -16.65 14.67
C SER A 285 -21.29 -17.37 15.29
N PRO A 286 -20.18 -16.67 15.54
CA PRO A 286 -19.10 -17.21 16.37
C PRO A 286 -19.70 -17.74 17.68
N PRO A 287 -19.17 -18.84 18.25
CA PRO A 287 -19.62 -19.29 19.56
C PRO A 287 -19.49 -18.12 20.53
N ALA A 288 -20.55 -17.86 21.30
CA ALA A 288 -20.60 -16.73 22.22
C ALA A 288 -19.36 -16.74 23.12
N ASN A 289 -18.69 -15.60 23.20
CA ASN A 289 -17.51 -15.47 24.06
C ASN A 289 -17.90 -15.87 25.50
N PRO A 290 -17.06 -16.66 26.20
CA PRO A 290 -17.34 -17.04 27.57
C PRO A 290 -17.48 -15.79 28.43
N THR A 291 -18.53 -15.77 29.24
CA THR A 291 -18.82 -14.68 30.17
C THR A 291 -17.67 -14.50 31.17
N MET A 292 -17.54 -13.31 31.77
CA MET A 292 -16.54 -13.06 32.80
C MET A 292 -16.63 -14.04 33.99
N ALA A 293 -17.83 -14.55 34.30
CA ALA A 293 -18.00 -15.58 35.31
C ALA A 293 -17.38 -16.91 34.89
N GLN A 294 -17.57 -17.32 33.62
CA GLN A 294 -16.97 -18.54 33.07
C GLN A 294 -15.44 -18.41 32.98
N LEU A 295 -14.91 -17.26 32.57
CA LEU A 295 -13.46 -17.03 32.54
C LEU A 295 -12.83 -17.08 33.95
N ARG A 296 -13.51 -16.54 34.96
CA ARG A 296 -13.07 -16.64 36.36
C ARG A 296 -13.10 -18.09 36.86
N ALA A 297 -14.15 -18.84 36.51
CA ALA A 297 -14.25 -20.26 36.88
C ALA A 297 -13.15 -21.10 36.21
N MET A 298 -12.84 -20.85 34.94
CA MET A 298 -11.76 -21.54 34.22
C MET A 298 -10.39 -21.23 34.84
N ARG A 299 -10.11 -19.96 35.17
CA ARG A 299 -8.85 -19.57 35.81
C ARG A 299 -8.72 -20.18 37.21
N ALA A 300 -9.80 -20.21 37.99
CA ALA A 300 -9.82 -20.85 39.30
C ALA A 300 -9.61 -22.37 39.21
N ALA A 301 -10.17 -23.03 38.19
CA ALA A 301 -9.95 -24.45 37.94
C ALA A 301 -8.48 -24.73 37.55
N GLU A 302 -7.88 -23.89 36.70
CA GLU A 302 -6.49 -23.99 36.30
C GLU A 302 -5.53 -23.77 37.48
N GLU A 303 -5.82 -22.79 38.35
CA GLU A 303 -5.07 -22.56 39.59
C GLU A 303 -5.19 -23.73 40.57
N ALA A 304 -6.38 -24.32 40.70
CA ALA A 304 -6.57 -25.51 41.54
C ALA A 304 -5.79 -26.72 41.01
N GLU A 305 -5.78 -26.93 39.69
CA GLU A 305 -5.04 -28.01 39.06
C GLU A 305 -3.52 -27.82 39.21
N TYR A 306 -3.05 -26.58 39.11
CA TYR A 306 -1.66 -26.21 39.35
C TYR A 306 -1.22 -26.52 40.80
N GLU A 307 -2.03 -26.12 41.78
CA GLU A 307 -1.73 -26.39 43.20
C GLU A 307 -1.81 -27.88 43.54
N GLU A 308 -2.71 -28.64 42.89
CA GLU A 308 -2.74 -30.10 43.03
C GLU A 308 -1.47 -30.75 42.46
N ARG A 309 -1.00 -30.30 41.29
CA ARG A 309 0.24 -30.76 40.65
C ARG A 309 1.46 -30.47 41.53
N LYS A 310 1.50 -29.29 42.14
CA LYS A 310 2.55 -28.87 43.10
C LYS A 310 2.49 -29.64 44.42
N ARG A 311 1.31 -30.07 44.88
CA ARG A 311 1.17 -30.99 46.03
C ARG A 311 1.67 -32.38 45.71
N ARG A 312 1.34 -32.92 44.53
CA ARG A 312 1.81 -34.24 44.09
C ARG A 312 3.34 -34.30 44.02
N GLN A 313 3.99 -33.24 43.53
CA GLN A 313 5.45 -33.14 43.50
C GLN A 313 6.10 -33.00 44.89
N ARG A 314 5.37 -32.52 45.91
CA ARG A 314 5.87 -32.42 47.29
C ARG A 314 5.71 -33.72 48.09
N ASN A 315 4.78 -34.59 47.70
CA ASN A 315 4.48 -35.84 48.41
C ASN A 315 5.11 -37.08 47.75
N THR A 316 5.95 -36.94 46.72
CA THR A 316 6.79 -38.02 46.21
C THR A 316 7.99 -38.23 47.14
N PRO A 317 8.08 -39.34 47.91
CA PRO A 317 9.24 -39.63 48.72
C PRO A 317 10.44 -39.97 47.81
N SER A 318 11.63 -39.48 48.16
CA SER A 318 12.91 -39.93 47.57
C SER A 318 13.21 -41.37 47.96
#